data_AF-X0T9T9-F1
#
_entry.id   AF-X0T9T9-F1
#
_cell.length_a   1.000
_cell.length_b   1.000
_cell.length_c   1.000
_cell.angle_alpha   90.00
_cell.angle_beta   90.00
_cell.angle_gamma   90.00
#
_symmetry.space_group_name_H-M   'P 1'
#
loop_
_entity.id
_entity.type
_entity.pdbx_description
1 polymer ?
#
loop_
_entity_poly.entity_id
_entity_poly.type
_entity_poly.pdbx_seq_one_letter_code
_entity_poly.pdbx_strand_id
1 'polypeptide(L)'
;MEIERKIVEEITIEEFAERHNLIMEIRDRGLKSEHPRYYASFKNSEIEGDGVLIGAYENGETEEEAIQGYAKRISEETLVINARKSDEQRIKVPILKET
;
A
#
# COMPACT_ATOMS: atom_id res chain seq x y z
N MET A 1 27.77 25.03 -8.93
CA MET A 1 26.99 23.88 -8.42
C MET A 1 25.58 24.08 -8.91
N GLU A 2 25.13 23.23 -9.81
CA GLU A 2 23.74 23.22 -10.27
C GLU A 2 22.95 22.28 -9.38
N ILE A 3 21.77 22.71 -8.92
CA ILE A 3 20.85 21.90 -8.11
C ILE A 3 19.63 21.61 -8.99
N GLU A 4 19.43 20.34 -9.33
CA GLU A 4 18.19 19.87 -9.96
C GLU A 4 17.16 19.58 -8.87
N ARG A 5 15.96 20.14 -9.02
CA ARG A 5 14.81 19.86 -8.14
C ARG A 5 13.80 19.05 -8.93
N LYS A 6 13.48 17.84 -8.49
CA LYS A 6 12.34 17.06 -8.99
C LYS A 6 11.11 17.35 -8.13
N ILE A 7 9.99 17.62 -8.78
CA ILE A 7 8.69 17.64 -8.12
C ILE A 7 8.30 16.18 -7.87
N VAL A 8 8.05 15.84 -6.61
CA VAL A 8 7.49 14.53 -6.24
C VAL A 8 5.97 14.67 -6.38
N GLU A 9 5.35 13.76 -7.12
CA GLU A 9 3.90 13.75 -7.26
C GLU A 9 3.26 13.24 -5.95
N GLU A 10 2.39 14.04 -5.34
CA GLU A 10 1.69 13.71 -4.09
C GLU A 10 0.21 13.37 -4.36
N ILE A 11 -0.11 12.08 -4.32
CA ILE A 11 -1.44 11.53 -4.60
C ILE A 11 -2.00 10.79 -3.39
N THR A 12 -3.31 10.67 -3.27
CA THR A 12 -3.92 9.83 -2.23
C THR A 12 -3.84 8.34 -2.61
N ILE A 13 -4.07 7.46 -1.63
CA ILE A 13 -4.08 6.02 -1.88
C ILE A 13 -5.25 5.59 -2.80
N GLU A 14 -6.38 6.29 -2.77
CA GLU A 14 -7.53 6.07 -3.65
C GLU A 14 -7.20 6.44 -5.09
N GLU A 15 -6.59 7.62 -5.31
CA GLU A 15 -6.14 8.04 -6.63
C GLU A 15 -5.10 7.06 -7.19
N PHE A 16 -4.17 6.60 -6.35
CA PHE A 16 -3.20 5.56 -6.72
C PHE A 16 -3.90 4.25 -7.10
N ALA A 17 -4.86 3.80 -6.29
CA ALA A 17 -5.61 2.58 -6.56
C ALA A 17 -6.40 2.66 -7.88
N GLU A 18 -7.07 3.77 -8.13
CA GLU A 18 -7.85 4.00 -9.36
C GLU A 18 -6.96 3.97 -10.60
N ARG A 19 -5.83 4.71 -10.58
CA ARG A 19 -4.89 4.78 -11.71
C ARG A 19 -4.31 3.42 -12.11
N HIS A 20 -4.14 2.54 -11.14
CA HIS A 20 -3.53 1.23 -11.33
C HIS A 20 -4.55 0.07 -11.29
N ASN A 21 -5.84 0.38 -11.22
CA ASN A 21 -6.93 -0.60 -11.13
C ASN A 21 -6.70 -1.63 -10.00
N LEU A 22 -6.27 -1.14 -8.83
CA LEU A 22 -6.02 -1.93 -7.63
C LEU A 22 -7.28 -2.02 -6.78
N ILE A 23 -7.41 -3.10 -6.02
CA ILE A 23 -8.53 -3.32 -5.10
C ILE A 23 -7.99 -3.32 -3.68
N MET A 24 -8.45 -2.37 -2.86
CA MET A 24 -8.18 -2.38 -1.42
C MET A 24 -9.02 -3.47 -0.74
N GLU A 25 -8.37 -4.37 -0.01
CA GLU A 25 -9.04 -5.31 0.90
C GLU A 25 -8.94 -4.78 2.33
N ILE A 26 -10.09 -4.51 2.93
CA ILE A 26 -10.22 -4.16 4.35
C ILE A 26 -10.92 -5.33 5.04
N ARG A 27 -10.35 -5.80 6.15
CA ARG A 27 -10.84 -6.99 6.84
C ARG A 27 -11.07 -6.68 8.33
N ASP A 28 -12.28 -6.95 8.80
CA ASP A 28 -12.67 -6.88 10.21
C ASP A 28 -12.35 -8.22 10.91
N ARG A 29 -11.52 -8.18 11.94
CA ARG A 29 -11.13 -9.34 12.78
C ARG A 29 -12.17 -9.66 13.85
N GLY A 30 -13.14 -8.77 14.07
CA GLY A 30 -14.14 -8.84 15.12
C GLY A 30 -13.60 -8.47 16.50
N LEU A 31 -14.52 -8.29 17.46
CA LEU A 31 -14.24 -7.77 18.81
C LEU A 31 -13.41 -8.67 19.74
N LYS A 32 -13.06 -9.89 19.31
CA LYS A 32 -12.34 -10.88 20.15
C LYS A 32 -10.85 -11.00 19.80
N SER A 33 -10.35 -10.11 18.96
CA SER A 33 -8.96 -10.09 18.51
C SER A 33 -8.07 -9.37 19.54
N GLU A 34 -6.85 -9.89 19.76
CA GLU A 34 -5.79 -9.18 20.50
C GLU A 34 -5.12 -8.08 19.66
N HIS A 35 -5.42 -8.03 18.36
CA HIS A 35 -4.99 -7.01 17.40
C HIS A 35 -6.10 -6.00 17.11
N PRO A 36 -5.75 -4.79 16.61
CA PRO A 36 -6.73 -3.80 16.17
C PRO A 36 -7.75 -4.41 15.21
N ARG A 37 -8.98 -3.88 15.28
CA ARG A 37 -10.15 -4.48 14.66
C ARG A 37 -10.00 -4.67 13.16
N TYR A 38 -9.40 -3.71 12.47
CA TYR A 38 -9.28 -3.72 11.02
C TYR A 38 -7.84 -3.93 10.59
N TYR A 39 -7.68 -4.50 9.40
CA TYR A 39 -6.43 -4.40 8.66
C TYR A 39 -6.69 -4.21 7.17
N ALA A 40 -5.79 -3.46 6.52
CA ALA A 40 -5.90 -3.06 5.12
C ALA A 40 -4.67 -3.52 4.32
N SER A 41 -4.90 -3.92 3.07
CA SER A 41 -3.86 -4.25 2.09
C SER A 41 -4.45 -4.23 0.68
N PHE A 42 -3.63 -3.99 -0.35
CA PHE A 42 -4.09 -4.25 -1.72
C PHE A 42 -4.20 -5.76 -1.99
N LYS A 43 -5.22 -6.13 -2.77
CA LYS A 43 -5.48 -7.52 -3.15
C LYS A 43 -4.33 -8.09 -3.97
N ASN A 44 -3.89 -9.31 -3.62
CA ASN A 44 -2.79 -10.02 -4.28
C ASN A 44 -1.52 -9.15 -4.40
N SER A 45 -1.20 -8.36 -3.38
CA SER A 45 -0.04 -7.49 -3.38
C SER A 45 1.03 -7.92 -2.38
N GLU A 46 2.28 -7.75 -2.78
CA GLU A 46 3.47 -7.82 -1.93
C GLU A 46 4.30 -6.55 -2.12
N ILE A 47 5.16 -6.20 -1.15
CA ILE A 47 6.24 -5.23 -1.36
C ILE A 47 7.55 -5.96 -1.66
N GLU A 48 8.37 -5.39 -2.53
CA GLU A 48 9.73 -5.86 -2.78
C GLU A 48 10.73 -5.07 -1.94
N GLY A 49 11.41 -5.77 -1.02
CA GLY A 49 12.49 -5.21 -0.20
C GLY A 49 13.68 -6.18 -0.17
N ASP A 50 14.91 -5.68 -0.33
CA ASP A 50 16.15 -6.49 -0.32
C ASP A 50 16.12 -7.73 -1.24
N GLY A 51 15.43 -7.64 -2.38
CA GLY A 51 15.32 -8.73 -3.35
C GLY A 51 14.37 -9.86 -2.94
N VAL A 52 13.57 -9.66 -1.89
CA VAL A 52 12.53 -10.60 -1.46
C VAL A 52 11.14 -9.95 -1.50
N LEU A 53 10.12 -10.79 -1.70
CA LEU A 53 8.72 -10.37 -1.63
C LEU A 53 8.20 -10.53 -0.21
N ILE A 54 7.59 -9.47 0.32
CA ILE A 54 7.10 -9.38 1.70
C ILE A 54 5.62 -9.03 1.64
N GLY A 55 4.78 -9.83 2.30
CA GLY A 55 3.38 -9.47 2.49
C GLY A 55 3.28 -8.21 3.34
N ALA A 56 2.56 -7.20 2.85
CA ALA A 56 2.38 -5.94 3.55
C ALA A 56 0.90 -5.70 3.85
N TYR A 57 0.62 -5.32 5.08
CA TYR A 57 -0.67 -4.86 5.58
C TYR A 57 -0.43 -3.95 6.77
N GLU A 58 -1.42 -3.14 7.13
CA GLU A 58 -1.41 -2.41 8.39
C GLU A 58 -2.73 -2.54 9.11
N ASN A 59 -2.69 -2.36 10.43
CA ASN A 59 -3.85 -2.52 11.31
C ASN A 59 -4.35 -1.15 11.81
N GLY A 60 -5.63 -1.07 12.16
CA GLY A 60 -6.25 0.12 12.73
C GLY A 60 -7.48 -0.23 13.58
N GLU A 61 -7.84 0.63 14.53
CA GLU A 61 -9.10 0.51 15.27
C GLU A 61 -10.29 0.92 14.40
N THR A 62 -10.05 1.75 13.39
CA THR A 62 -10.97 2.05 12.29
C THR A 62 -10.43 1.58 10.93
N GLU A 63 -11.31 1.54 9.93
CA GLU A 63 -10.93 1.24 8.55
C GLU A 63 -9.95 2.29 8.01
N GLU A 64 -10.22 3.57 8.28
CA GLU A 64 -9.40 4.70 7.85
C GLU A 64 -8.00 4.64 8.46
N GLU A 65 -7.86 4.30 9.75
CA GLU A 65 -6.55 4.14 10.39
C GLU A 65 -5.73 3.04 9.72
N ALA A 66 -6.36 1.90 9.40
CA ALA A 66 -5.70 0.80 8.72
C ALA A 66 -5.25 1.19 7.31
N ILE A 67 -6.11 1.89 6.55
CA ILE A 67 -5.79 2.40 5.20
C ILE A 67 -4.63 3.39 5.26
N GLN A 68 -4.68 4.36 6.18
CA GLN A 68 -3.65 5.39 6.31
C GLN A 68 -2.31 4.82 6.78
N GLY A 69 -2.34 3.88 7.73
CA GLY A 69 -1.14 3.12 8.10
C GLY A 69 -0.56 2.40 6.90
N TYR A 70 -1.40 1.72 6.13
CA TYR A 70 -0.96 0.95 4.96
C TYR A 70 -0.37 1.86 3.87
N ALA A 71 -1.01 3.01 3.60
CA ALA A 71 -0.49 4.02 2.67
C ALA A 71 0.92 4.48 3.03
N LYS A 72 1.16 4.75 4.32
CA LYS A 72 2.50 5.11 4.83
C LYS A 72 3.49 3.96 4.67
N ARG A 73 3.06 2.72 4.95
CA ARG A 73 3.91 1.53 4.90
C ARG A 73 4.42 1.22 3.48
N ILE A 74 3.57 1.40 2.46
CA ILE A 74 3.92 1.10 1.06
C ILE A 74 4.47 2.31 0.30
N SER A 75 4.43 3.51 0.89
CA SER A 75 4.97 4.71 0.24
C SER A 75 6.45 4.52 -0.06
N GLU A 76 6.85 4.93 -1.27
CA GLU A 76 8.22 4.77 -1.80
C GLU A 76 8.68 3.31 -1.98
N GLU A 77 7.85 2.31 -1.69
CA GLU A 77 8.16 0.90 -1.95
C GLU A 77 7.86 0.52 -3.41
N THR A 78 8.28 -0.68 -3.81
CA THR A 78 7.81 -1.30 -5.06
C THR A 78 6.71 -2.29 -4.71
N LEU A 79 5.49 -1.98 -5.14
CA LEU A 79 4.34 -2.87 -5.00
C LEU A 79 4.36 -3.88 -6.15
N VAL A 80 4.32 -5.16 -5.82
CA VAL A 80 4.23 -6.27 -6.76
C VAL A 80 2.80 -6.82 -6.69
N ILE A 81 2.09 -6.78 -7.80
CA ILE A 81 0.72 -7.31 -7.92
C ILE A 81 0.77 -8.64 -8.65
N ASN A 82 0.02 -9.62 -8.14
CA ASN A 82 -0.06 -10.95 -8.75
C ASN A 82 1.32 -11.63 -8.89
N ALA A 83 2.17 -11.53 -7.86
CA ALA A 83 3.51 -12.09 -7.91
C ALA A 83 3.54 -13.55 -8.39
N ARG A 84 4.51 -13.86 -9.27
CA ARG A 84 4.73 -15.18 -9.89
C ARG A 84 3.59 -15.68 -10.79
N LYS A 85 2.67 -14.80 -11.21
CA LYS A 85 1.66 -15.08 -12.24
C LYS A 85 2.05 -14.45 -13.58
N SER A 86 1.37 -14.85 -14.65
CA SER A 86 1.62 -14.33 -16.00
C SER A 86 1.28 -12.85 -16.17
N ASP A 87 0.46 -12.30 -15.27
CA ASP A 87 0.01 -10.92 -15.22
C ASP A 87 0.65 -10.13 -14.07
N GLU A 88 1.84 -10.52 -13.61
CA GLU A 88 2.60 -9.79 -12.58
C GLU A 88 2.85 -8.34 -13.01
N GLN A 89 2.60 -7.39 -12.11
CA GLN A 89 2.91 -5.98 -12.29
C GLN A 89 3.80 -5.49 -11.16
N ARG A 90 4.77 -4.63 -11.49
CA ARG A 90 5.65 -3.97 -10.52
C ARG A 90 5.46 -2.47 -10.63
N ILE A 91 4.99 -1.87 -9.56
CA ILE A 91 4.55 -0.48 -9.54
C ILE A 91 5.36 0.23 -8.46
N LYS A 92 6.11 1.26 -8.85
CA LYS A 92 6.78 2.14 -7.88
C LYS A 92 5.72 3.01 -7.23
N VAL A 93 5.55 2.89 -5.92
CA VAL A 93 4.58 3.70 -5.18
C VAL A 93 5.20 5.08 -4.95
N PRO A 94 4.49 6.18 -5.26
CA PRO A 94 4.95 7.52 -4.90
C PRO A 94 4.85 7.75 -3.38
N ILE A 95 5.18 8.95 -2.92
CA ILE A 95 4.80 9.35 -1.56
C ILE A 95 3.29 9.56 -1.56
N LEU A 96 2.58 8.76 -0.75
CA LEU A 96 1.13 8.89 -0.59
C LEU A 96 0.84 9.87 0.55
N LYS A 97 -0.06 10.82 0.32
CA LYS A 97 -0.53 11.75 1.34
C LYS A 97 -1.75 11.21 2.07
N GLU A 98 -1.96 11.72 3.28
CA GLU A 98 -3.17 11.44 4.05
C GLU A 98 -4.41 11.98 3.32
N THR A 99 -5.52 11.25 3.41
CA THR A 99 -6.84 11.68 2.89
C THR A 99 -7.54 12.63 3.82
#